data_AF-A0A161VP93-F1
#
_entry.id   AF-A0A161VP93-F1
#
_cell.length_a   1.000
_cell.length_b   1.000
_cell.length_c   1.000
_cell.angle_alpha   90.00
_cell.angle_beta   90.00
_cell.angle_gamma   90.00
#
_symmetry.space_group_name_H-M   'P 1'
#
loop_
_entity.id
_entity.type
_entity.pdbx_description
1 polymer ?
#
loop_
_entity_poly.entity_id
_entity_poly.type
_entity_poly.pdbx_seq_one_letter_code
_entity_poly.pdbx_strand_id
1 'polypeptide(L)'
;MNTAIKILATVNAPYGVDMTADANTNINSVDSFNAPVFSFFSEVSPALQMEFINEMGVDKGAAAAVAAGFQELAGYDLPLAA
;
A
#
# COMPACT_ATOMS: atom_id res chain seq x y z
N MET A 1 -18.00 6.87 7.90
CA MET A 1 -17.35 6.44 6.65
C MET A 1 -15.94 6.04 7.02
N ASN A 2 -15.55 4.77 6.83
CA ASN A 2 -14.17 4.33 7.08
C ASN A 2 -13.22 5.06 6.15
N THR A 3 -12.16 5.62 6.72
CA THR A 3 -11.07 6.26 5.96
C THR A 3 -10.42 5.24 5.03
N ALA A 4 -10.25 3.98 5.48
CA ALA A 4 -9.77 2.88 4.65
C ALA A 4 -10.62 2.64 3.40
N ILE A 5 -11.96 2.62 3.52
CA ILE A 5 -12.85 2.42 2.36
C ILE A 5 -12.75 3.60 1.39
N LYS A 6 -12.55 4.82 1.89
CA LYS A 6 -12.31 6.00 1.04
C LYS A 6 -10.99 5.89 0.30
N ILE A 7 -9.89 5.59 0.98
CA ILE A 7 -8.57 5.42 0.37
C ILE A 7 -8.63 4.34 -0.71
N LEU A 8 -9.18 3.16 -0.38
CA LEU A 8 -9.40 2.09 -1.35
C LEU A 8 -10.25 2.56 -2.54
N ALA A 9 -11.37 3.25 -2.31
CA ALA A 9 -12.22 3.73 -3.41
C ALA A 9 -11.52 4.76 -4.31
N THR A 10 -10.71 5.67 -3.76
CA THR A 10 -9.99 6.67 -4.58
C THR A 10 -8.77 6.11 -5.30
N VAL A 11 -8.02 5.20 -4.67
CA VAL A 11 -6.82 4.59 -5.28
C VAL A 11 -7.24 3.48 -6.26
N ASN A 12 -8.32 2.75 -5.99
CA ASN A 12 -8.85 1.71 -6.89
C ASN A 12 -9.70 2.28 -8.04
N ALA A 13 -10.18 3.53 -7.97
CA ALA A 13 -10.97 4.13 -9.05
C ALA A 13 -10.25 4.15 -10.42
N PRO A 14 -8.96 4.52 -10.52
CA PRO A 14 -8.23 4.43 -11.80
C PRO A 14 -7.84 2.99 -12.19
N TYR A 15 -7.66 2.08 -11.23
CA TYR A 15 -7.16 0.73 -11.52
C TYR A 15 -8.25 -0.35 -11.62
N GLY A 16 -9.47 -0.11 -11.15
CA GLY A 16 -10.60 -1.05 -11.22
C GLY A 16 -10.40 -2.36 -10.45
N VAL A 17 -9.43 -2.43 -9.53
CA VAL A 17 -9.08 -3.64 -8.77
C VAL A 17 -9.46 -3.46 -7.31
N ASP A 18 -10.09 -4.46 -6.69
CA ASP A 18 -10.27 -4.53 -5.24
C ASP A 18 -8.92 -4.78 -4.57
N MET A 19 -8.19 -3.71 -4.24
CA MET A 19 -7.00 -3.81 -3.38
C MET A 19 -7.44 -4.24 -1.99
N THR A 20 -6.93 -5.37 -1.53
CA THR A 20 -7.17 -5.89 -0.18
C THR A 20 -5.99 -5.61 0.73
N ALA A 21 -6.26 -5.59 2.04
CA ALA A 21 -5.23 -5.54 3.08
C ALA A 21 -4.11 -6.57 2.87
N ASP A 22 -4.46 -7.76 2.42
CA ASP A 22 -3.52 -8.85 2.15
C ASP A 22 -2.52 -8.48 1.05
N ALA A 23 -2.97 -7.82 -0.02
CA ALA A 23 -2.09 -7.41 -1.13
C ALA A 23 -0.99 -6.43 -0.68
N ASN A 24 -1.29 -5.59 0.32
CA ASN A 24 -0.33 -4.62 0.88
C ASN A 24 0.69 -5.24 1.83
N THR A 25 0.50 -6.52 2.22
CA THR A 25 1.45 -7.29 3.04
C THR A 25 2.17 -8.39 2.27
N ASN A 26 1.72 -8.67 1.05
CA ASN A 26 2.24 -9.76 0.27
C ASN A 26 3.46 -9.30 -0.54
N ILE A 27 4.64 -9.84 -0.22
CA ILE A 27 5.87 -9.52 -0.96
C ILE A 27 5.79 -9.88 -2.43
N ASN A 28 4.95 -10.86 -2.81
CA ASN A 28 4.72 -11.19 -4.22
C ASN A 28 4.09 -10.02 -5.01
N SER A 29 3.49 -9.05 -4.33
CA SER A 29 3.02 -7.79 -4.96
C SER A 29 4.17 -6.98 -5.53
N VAL A 30 5.36 -7.06 -4.93
CA VAL A 30 6.60 -6.44 -5.43
C VAL A 30 7.08 -7.18 -6.67
N ASP A 31 7.17 -8.52 -6.61
CA ASP A 31 7.62 -9.36 -7.73
C ASP A 31 6.71 -9.28 -8.96
N SER A 32 5.41 -9.09 -8.72
CA SER A 32 4.41 -8.94 -9.77
C SER A 32 4.24 -7.49 -10.27
N PHE A 33 5.03 -6.55 -9.75
CA PHE A 33 4.92 -5.12 -10.06
C PHE A 33 3.48 -4.62 -9.94
N ASN A 34 2.81 -4.96 -8.83
CA ASN A 34 1.41 -4.63 -8.60
C ASN A 34 1.23 -3.11 -8.51
N ALA A 35 0.87 -2.49 -9.64
CA ALA A 35 0.73 -1.04 -9.78
C ALA A 35 -0.23 -0.40 -8.77
N PRO A 36 -1.41 -0.99 -8.48
CA PRO A 36 -2.24 -0.52 -7.38
C PRO A 36 -1.49 -0.43 -6.05
N VAL A 37 -0.83 -1.51 -5.63
CA VAL A 37 -0.13 -1.57 -4.33
C VAL A 37 1.01 -0.55 -4.30
N PHE A 38 1.72 -0.38 -5.42
CA PHE A 38 2.73 0.67 -5.56
C PHE A 38 2.15 2.09 -5.41
N SER A 39 1.04 2.41 -6.08
CA SER A 39 0.37 3.71 -5.96
C SER A 39 -0.14 3.95 -4.53
N PHE A 40 -0.55 2.90 -3.80
CA PHE A 40 -0.87 3.04 -2.39
C PHE A 40 0.34 3.52 -1.58
N PHE A 41 1.51 2.93 -1.75
CA PHE A 41 2.70 3.32 -0.98
C PHE A 41 3.34 4.64 -1.45
N SER A 42 3.19 5.02 -2.72
CA SER A 42 3.81 6.21 -3.31
C SER A 42 2.93 7.45 -3.36
N GLU A 43 1.61 7.31 -3.58
CA GLU A 43 0.69 8.44 -3.80
C GLU A 43 -0.18 8.76 -2.57
N VAL A 44 -0.42 7.78 -1.69
CA VAL A 44 -1.23 8.01 -0.48
C VAL A 44 -0.38 8.65 0.60
N SER A 45 -0.94 9.59 1.37
CA SER A 45 -0.18 10.22 2.44
C SER A 45 0.17 9.22 3.56
N PRO A 46 1.34 9.36 4.23
CA PRO A 46 1.78 8.38 5.23
C PRO A 46 0.80 8.21 6.39
N ALA A 47 0.13 9.30 6.78
CA ALA A 47 -0.91 9.28 7.81
C ALA A 47 -2.10 8.38 7.41
N LEU A 48 -2.55 8.47 6.15
CA LEU A 48 -3.63 7.65 5.61
C LEU A 48 -3.21 6.19 5.42
N GLN A 49 -1.96 5.94 5.01
CA GLN A 49 -1.43 4.59 4.92
C GLN A 49 -1.39 3.91 6.31
N MET A 50 -0.96 4.63 7.35
CA MET A 50 -0.94 4.15 8.74
C MET A 50 -2.35 3.94 9.30
N GLU A 51 -3.29 4.84 9.00
CA GLU A 51 -4.70 4.69 9.38
C GLU A 51 -5.29 3.43 8.72
N PHE A 52 -5.04 3.22 7.43
CA PHE A 52 -5.45 2.00 6.72
C PHE A 52 -4.86 0.73 7.34
N ILE A 53 -3.55 0.72 7.63
CA ILE A 53 -2.89 -0.44 8.24
C ILE A 53 -3.47 -0.76 9.62
N ASN A 54 -3.70 0.27 10.44
CA ASN A 54 -4.31 0.09 11.76
C ASN A 54 -5.78 -0.35 11.66
N GLU A 55 -6.56 0.23 10.74
CA GLU A 55 -7.98 -0.04 10.57
C GLU A 55 -8.25 -1.43 9.99
N MET A 56 -7.38 -1.89 9.08
CA MET A 56 -7.47 -3.21 8.47
C MET A 56 -6.79 -4.32 9.28
N GLY A 57 -6.11 -3.98 10.39
CA GLY A 57 -5.37 -4.96 11.20
C GLY A 57 -4.19 -5.59 10.48
N VAL A 58 -3.60 -4.86 9.54
CA VAL A 58 -2.45 -5.30 8.73
C VAL A 58 -1.19 -5.34 9.58
N ASP A 59 -0.35 -6.34 9.37
CA ASP A 59 0.98 -6.38 9.98
C ASP A 59 1.87 -5.26 9.40
N LYS A 60 2.28 -4.34 10.28
CA LYS A 60 3.11 -3.18 9.92
C LYS A 60 4.46 -3.60 9.36
N GLY A 61 5.04 -4.68 9.87
CA GLY A 61 6.34 -5.18 9.41
C GLY A 61 6.26 -5.72 7.98
N ALA A 62 5.20 -6.48 7.68
CA ALA A 62 4.95 -6.99 6.34
C ALA A 62 4.64 -5.87 5.35
N ALA A 63 3.83 -4.88 5.74
CA ALA A 63 3.57 -3.70 4.89
C ALA A 63 4.85 -2.88 4.64
N ALA A 64 5.70 -2.72 5.64
CA ALA A 64 7.00 -2.06 5.49
C ALA A 64 7.95 -2.84 4.58
N ALA A 65 7.95 -4.17 4.64
CA ALA A 65 8.75 -5.02 3.75
C ALA A 65 8.30 -4.89 2.28
N VAL A 66 6.99 -4.83 2.03
CA VAL A 66 6.43 -4.57 0.69
C VAL A 66 6.82 -3.17 0.21
N ALA A 67 6.68 -2.15 1.06
CA ALA A 67 7.09 -0.79 0.74
C ALA A 67 8.60 -0.71 0.45
N ALA A 68 9.45 -1.40 1.21
CA ALA A 68 10.89 -1.44 0.99
C ALA A 68 11.25 -2.08 -0.36
N GLY A 69 10.58 -3.17 -0.73
CA GLY A 69 10.76 -3.79 -2.05
C GLY A 69 10.36 -2.85 -3.19
N PHE A 70 9.26 -2.12 -3.04
CA PHE A 70 8.87 -1.11 -4.03
C PHE A 70 9.80 0.10 -4.07
N GLN A 71 10.38 0.52 -2.94
CA GLN A 71 11.40 1.57 -2.89
C GLN A 71 12.65 1.17 -3.66
N GLU A 72 13.11 -0.08 -3.53
CA GLU A 72 14.25 -0.60 -4.29
C GLU A 72 13.97 -0.59 -5.80
N LEU A 73 12.75 -0.96 -6.22
CA LEU A 73 12.33 -0.93 -7.62
C LEU A 73 12.16 0.49 -8.17
N ALA A 74 11.65 1.42 -7.36
CA ALA A 74 11.33 2.77 -7.78
C ALA A 74 12.53 3.73 -7.71
N GLY A 75 13.54 3.40 -6.91
CA GLY A 75 14.77 4.18 -6.75
C GLY A 75 14.61 5.46 -5.91
N TYR A 76 13.55 5.57 -5.11
CA TYR A 76 13.31 6.69 -4.18
C TYR A 76 12.63 6.20 -2.90
N ASP A 77 12.79 6.98 -1.81
CA ASP A 77 12.30 6.59 -0.49
C ASP A 77 10.77 6.56 -0.41
N LEU A 78 10.22 5.43 0.05
CA LEU A 78 8.80 5.30 0.33
C LEU A 78 8.52 5.52 1.82
N PRO A 79 7.45 6.25 2.19
CA PRO A 79 7.24 6.69 3.57
C PRO A 79 7.06 5.56 4.59
N LEU A 80 6.66 4.39 4.13
CA LEU A 80 6.39 3.21 4.97
C LEU A 80 7.52 2.17 4.94
N ALA A 81 8.58 2.42 4.19
CA ALA A 81 9.77 1.56 4.09
C ALA A 81 10.83 1.86 5.18
N ALA A 82 10.59 2.84 6.05
CA ALA A 82 11.54 3.36 7.05
C ALA A 82 11.27 2.87 8.48
#